data_AF-A0AB33IAC8-F1
#
_entry.id   AF-A0AB33IAC8-F1
#
_cell.length_a   1.000
_cell.length_b   1.000
_cell.length_c   1.000
_cell.angle_alpha   90.00
_cell.angle_beta   90.00
_cell.angle_gamma   90.00
#
_symmetry.space_group_name_H-M   'P 1'
#
loop_
_entity.id
_entity.type
_entity.pdbx_description
1 polymer ?
#
loop_
_entity_poly.entity_id
_entity_poly.type
_entity_poly.pdbx_seq_one_letter_code
_entity_poly.pdbx_strand_id
1 'polypeptide(L)'
;MKVALLGEAWDIVQRQPKKSEFIFPYNSTSVTAGFQRVRSKLGIKDLRYHDLRREGASRLFEAGFSIEEVAQVTGHRSLNVLWQVYTELYPKSLHNRFEELQKSRNKTS
;
A
#
# COMPACT_ATOMS: atom_id res chain seq x y z
N MET A 1 12.59 -7.29 -11.74
CA MET A 1 12.01 -6.22 -10.90
C MET A 1 12.42 -6.49 -9.48
N LYS A 2 13.08 -5.55 -8.81
CA LYS A 2 13.45 -5.65 -7.39
C LYS A 2 12.42 -4.81 -6.60
N VAL A 3 11.97 -5.32 -5.46
CA VAL A 3 10.99 -4.63 -4.61
C VAL A 3 11.63 -4.45 -3.24
N ALA A 4 11.60 -3.23 -2.71
CA ALA A 4 12.08 -2.94 -1.37
C ALA A 4 11.06 -3.46 -0.34
N LEU A 5 11.53 -4.29 0.60
CA LEU A 5 10.74 -4.72 1.76
C LEU A 5 10.86 -3.65 2.84
N LEU A 6 9.79 -2.92 3.09
CA LEU A 6 9.74 -1.86 4.10
C LEU A 6 9.08 -2.35 5.39
N GLY A 7 9.57 -1.86 6.53
CA GLY A 7 8.98 -2.10 7.85
C GLY A 7 8.83 -3.59 8.19
N GLU A 8 7.68 -3.94 8.74
CA GLU A 8 7.37 -5.30 9.21
C GLU A 8 7.38 -6.37 8.09
N ALA A 9 7.40 -5.98 6.81
CA ALA A 9 7.43 -6.94 5.71
C ALA A 9 8.69 -7.84 5.78
N TRP A 10 9.82 -7.28 6.20
CA TRP A 10 11.04 -8.07 6.41
C TRP A 10 10.88 -9.06 7.56
N ASP A 11 10.33 -8.60 8.68
CA ASP A 11 10.12 -9.45 9.87
C ASP A 11 9.15 -10.59 9.58
N ILE A 12 8.08 -10.34 8.81
CA ILE A 12 7.13 -11.37 8.38
C ILE A 12 7.83 -12.45 7.55
N VAL A 13 8.69 -12.04 6.61
CA VAL A 13 9.49 -12.97 5.79
C VAL A 13 10.44 -13.78 6.66
N GLN A 14 11.15 -13.14 7.58
CA GLN A 14 12.09 -13.82 8.49
C GLN A 14 11.41 -14.82 9.43
N ARG A 15 10.15 -14.57 9.81
CA ARG A 15 9.35 -15.48 10.65
C ARG A 15 8.79 -16.69 9.88
N GLN A 16 8.85 -16.71 8.54
CA GLN A 16 8.31 -17.85 7.79
C GLN A 16 9.18 -19.11 7.97
N PRO A 17 8.56 -20.28 8.20
CA PRO A 17 9.29 -21.54 8.25
C PRO A 17 9.97 -21.85 6.90
N LYS A 18 11.29 -22.12 6.92
CA LYS A 18 12.07 -22.46 5.72
C LYS A 18 11.88 -23.93 5.32
N LYS A 19 10.65 -24.30 4.95
CA LYS A 19 10.25 -25.70 4.63
C LYS A 19 10.24 -26.01 3.13
N SER A 20 10.36 -25.01 2.26
CA SER A 20 10.46 -25.20 0.81
C SER A 20 11.30 -24.09 0.18
N GLU A 21 11.49 -24.16 -1.14
CA GLU A 21 12.09 -23.10 -1.96
C GLU A 21 11.33 -21.77 -1.87
N PHE A 22 10.02 -21.81 -1.59
CA PHE A 22 9.17 -20.63 -1.56
C PHE A 22 8.99 -20.10 -0.12
N ILE A 23 9.05 -18.78 0.04
CA ILE A 23 8.76 -18.11 1.33
C ILE A 23 7.31 -18.40 1.77
N PHE A 24 6.37 -18.40 0.82
CA PHE A 24 4.96 -18.73 1.04
C PHE A 24 4.54 -19.86 0.09
N PRO A 25 4.58 -21.13 0.53
CA PRO A 25 4.27 -22.29 -0.33
C PRO A 25 2.76 -22.53 -0.45
N TYR A 26 2.00 -21.52 -0.87
CA TYR A 26 0.54 -21.59 -1.03
C TYR A 26 0.10 -21.34 -2.46
N ASN A 27 -0.96 -22.02 -2.88
CA ASN A 27 -1.59 -21.77 -4.18
C ASN A 27 -2.38 -20.45 -4.14
N SER A 28 -2.21 -19.60 -5.15
CA SER A 28 -2.85 -18.29 -5.27
C SER A 28 -4.39 -18.35 -5.23
N THR A 29 -4.98 -19.40 -5.82
CA THR A 29 -6.43 -19.65 -5.78
C THR A 29 -6.89 -19.95 -4.36
N SER A 30 -6.11 -20.74 -3.61
CA SER A 30 -6.41 -21.07 -2.21
C SER A 30 -6.33 -19.84 -1.30
N VAL A 31 -5.35 -18.95 -1.53
CA VAL A 31 -5.23 -17.67 -0.81
C VAL A 31 -6.45 -16.79 -1.06
N THR A 32 -6.86 -16.65 -2.33
CA THR A 32 -8.02 -15.84 -2.72
C THR A 32 -9.31 -16.39 -2.10
N ALA A 33 -9.52 -17.71 -2.17
CA ALA A 33 -10.67 -18.36 -1.55
C ALA A 33 -10.67 -18.23 -0.02
N GLY A 34 -9.50 -18.37 0.62
CA GLY A 34 -9.31 -18.15 2.06
C GLY A 34 -9.71 -16.73 2.48
N PHE A 35 -9.23 -15.73 1.74
CA PHE A 35 -9.58 -14.33 1.97
C PHE A 35 -11.09 -14.10 1.87
N GLN A 36 -11.73 -14.61 0.81
CA GLN A 36 -13.18 -14.49 0.62
C GLN A 36 -13.97 -15.13 1.77
N ARG A 37 -13.55 -16.31 2.25
CA ARG A 37 -14.17 -16.97 3.41
C ARG A 37 -14.10 -16.11 4.67
N VAL A 38 -12.92 -15.57 4.99
CA VAL A 38 -12.72 -14.72 6.17
C VAL A 38 -13.54 -13.44 6.05
N ARG A 39 -13.49 -12.77 4.89
CA ARG A 39 -14.29 -11.57 4.61
C ARG A 39 -15.78 -11.82 4.83
N SER A 40 -16.32 -12.91 4.26
CA SER A 40 -17.73 -13.27 4.41
C SER A 40 -18.09 -13.60 5.86
N LYS A 41 -17.21 -14.30 6.58
CA LYS A 41 -17.40 -14.60 8.02
C LYS A 41 -17.48 -13.33 8.87
N LEU A 42 -16.71 -12.29 8.52
CA LEU A 42 -16.72 -10.99 9.19
C LEU A 42 -17.85 -10.06 8.70
N GLY A 43 -18.67 -10.49 7.73
CA GLY A 43 -19.77 -9.68 7.20
C GLY A 43 -19.32 -8.46 6.37
N ILE A 44 -18.05 -8.39 5.98
CA ILE A 44 -17.51 -7.26 5.23
C ILE A 44 -18.01 -7.33 3.78
N LYS A 45 -18.70 -6.28 3.35
CA LYS A 45 -19.19 -6.12 1.98
C LYS A 45 -18.18 -5.34 1.15
N ASP A 46 -18.15 -5.63 -0.16
CA ASP A 46 -17.39 -4.90 -1.17
C ASP A 46 -15.85 -4.84 -1.03
N LEU A 47 -15.25 -5.62 -0.13
CA LEU A 47 -13.78 -5.73 -0.04
C LEU A 47 -13.25 -6.83 -0.99
N ARG A 48 -12.37 -6.49 -1.93
CA ARG A 48 -11.67 -7.43 -2.82
C ARG A 48 -10.23 -7.65 -2.37
N TYR A 49 -9.63 -8.78 -2.78
CA TYR A 49 -8.25 -9.10 -2.40
C TYR A 49 -7.23 -8.09 -2.95
N HIS A 50 -7.47 -7.53 -4.15
CA HIS A 50 -6.59 -6.51 -4.74
C HIS A 50 -6.68 -5.16 -4.03
N ASP A 51 -7.73 -4.89 -3.27
CA ASP A 51 -7.86 -3.65 -2.50
C ASP A 51 -6.80 -3.56 -1.40
N LEU A 52 -6.25 -4.69 -0.93
CA LEU A 52 -5.11 -4.70 -0.02
C LEU A 52 -3.88 -4.02 -0.63
N ARG A 53 -3.67 -4.17 -1.95
CA ARG A 53 -2.57 -3.50 -2.66
C ARG A 53 -2.84 -2.00 -2.78
N ARG A 54 -4.10 -1.62 -3.03
CA ARG A 54 -4.55 -0.22 -3.09
C ARG A 54 -4.36 0.47 -1.74
N GLU A 55 -4.79 -0.19 -0.67
CA GLU A 55 -4.63 0.27 0.71
C GLU A 55 -3.14 0.43 1.07
N GLY A 56 -2.30 -0.53 0.71
CA GLY A 56 -0.84 -0.43 0.90
C GLY A 56 -0.24 0.78 0.19
N ALA A 57 -0.66 1.07 -1.04
CA ALA A 57 -0.24 2.28 -1.76
C ALA A 57 -0.75 3.56 -1.07
N SER A 58 -2.01 3.57 -0.62
CA SER A 58 -2.63 4.69 0.10
C SER A 58 -1.83 5.07 1.34
N ARG A 59 -1.46 4.09 2.17
CA ARG A 59 -0.67 4.33 3.39
C ARG A 59 0.70 4.92 3.11
N LEU A 60 1.35 4.51 2.02
CA LEU A 60 2.63 5.08 1.63
C LEU A 60 2.47 6.55 1.17
N PHE A 61 1.41 6.86 0.43
CA PHE A 61 1.11 8.25 0.07
C PHE A 61 0.79 9.12 1.28
N GLU A 62 0.01 8.61 2.23
CA GLU A 62 -0.29 9.29 3.49
C GLU A 62 0.96 9.49 4.35
N ALA A 63 1.92 8.57 4.29
CA ALA A 63 3.24 8.70 4.91
C ALA A 63 4.18 9.66 4.17
N GLY A 64 3.75 10.24 3.04
CA GLY A 64 4.48 11.28 2.31
C GLY A 64 5.42 10.78 1.21
N PHE A 65 5.38 9.49 0.86
CA PHE A 65 6.18 8.94 -0.23
C PHE A 65 5.74 9.46 -1.59
N SER A 66 6.70 9.64 -2.51
CA SER A 66 6.44 10.07 -3.88
C SER A 66 5.80 8.95 -4.71
N ILE A 67 5.13 9.29 -5.81
CA ILE A 67 4.51 8.31 -6.71
C ILE A 67 5.52 7.30 -7.28
N GLU A 68 6.75 7.73 -7.53
CA GLU A 68 7.85 6.88 -7.97
C GLU A 68 8.29 5.90 -6.89
N GLU A 69 8.42 6.36 -5.64
CA GLU A 69 8.78 5.51 -4.50
C GLU A 69 7.69 4.47 -4.22
N VAL A 70 6.43 4.90 -4.23
CA VAL A 70 5.28 3.99 -4.06
C VAL A 70 5.25 2.97 -5.20
N ALA A 71 5.55 3.34 -6.44
CA ALA A 71 5.61 2.40 -7.56
C ALA A 71 6.68 1.31 -7.38
N GLN A 72 7.85 1.68 -6.85
CA GLN A 72 8.93 0.72 -6.56
C GLN A 72 8.54 -0.28 -5.47
N VAL A 73 7.90 0.18 -4.39
CA VAL A 73 7.49 -0.67 -3.26
C VAL A 73 6.29 -1.54 -3.62
N THR A 74 5.32 -1.00 -4.35
CA THR A 74 4.12 -1.73 -4.75
C THR A 74 4.32 -2.60 -5.99
N GLY A 75 5.49 -2.52 -6.64
CA GLY A 75 5.86 -3.32 -7.81
C GLY A 75 4.99 -3.06 -9.04
N HIS A 76 4.42 -1.86 -9.17
CA HIS A 76 3.62 -1.50 -10.34
C HIS A 76 4.52 -1.19 -11.53
N ARG A 77 4.23 -1.81 -12.69
CA ARG A 77 4.84 -1.44 -13.97
C ARG A 77 4.13 -0.27 -14.66
N SER A 78 2.87 -0.04 -14.30
CA SER A 78 2.05 1.05 -14.84
C SER A 78 1.70 2.03 -13.73
N LEU A 79 2.12 3.27 -13.90
CA LEU A 79 1.84 4.37 -12.98
C LEU A 79 0.37 4.79 -13.00
N ASN A 80 -0.41 4.43 -14.03
CA ASN A 80 -1.81 4.84 -14.17
C ASN A 80 -2.70 4.36 -13.02
N VAL A 81 -2.46 3.15 -12.51
CA VAL A 81 -3.23 2.60 -11.37
C VAL A 81 -2.89 3.38 -10.09
N LEU A 82 -1.64 3.76 -9.90
CA LEU A 82 -1.22 4.55 -8.75
C LEU A 82 -1.72 6.00 -8.85
N TRP A 83 -1.75 6.56 -10.05
CA TRP A 83 -2.29 7.88 -10.32
C TRP A 83 -3.73 8.03 -9.83
N GLN A 84 -4.59 7.03 -10.05
CA GLN A 84 -5.97 7.07 -9.54
C GLN A 84 -6.03 7.19 -8.02
N VAL A 85 -5.26 6.36 -7.30
CA VAL A 85 -5.18 6.39 -5.83
C VAL A 85 -4.61 7.73 -5.35
N TYR A 86 -3.55 8.20 -5.99
CA TYR A 86 -2.91 9.47 -5.72
C TYR A 86 -3.90 10.63 -5.89
N THR A 87 -4.62 10.71 -7.00
CA THR A 87 -5.58 11.79 -7.27
C THR A 87 -6.76 11.84 -6.32
N GLU A 88 -7.14 10.73 -5.69
CA GLU A 88 -8.22 10.71 -4.70
C GLU A 88 -7.74 11.22 -3.32
N LEU A 89 -6.48 10.96 -2.96
CA LEU A 89 -5.89 11.40 -1.68
C LEU A 89 -5.49 12.89 -1.69
N TYR A 90 -5.13 13.41 -2.87
CA TYR A 90 -4.54 14.74 -3.01
C TYR A 90 -5.47 15.95 -2.84
N PRO A 91 -6.78 15.92 -3.09
CA PRO A 91 -7.65 17.06 -2.82
C PRO A 91 -7.58 17.50 -1.34
N LYS A 92 -7.48 16.52 -0.43
CA LYS A 92 -7.34 16.76 1.00
C LYS A 92 -5.89 17.04 1.41
N SER A 93 -4.91 16.33 0.84
CA SER A 93 -3.50 16.52 1.19
C SER A 93 -2.93 17.86 0.68
N LEU A 94 -3.36 18.34 -0.49
CA LEU A 94 -2.95 19.63 -1.05
C LEU A 94 -3.43 20.79 -0.19
N HIS A 95 -4.63 20.70 0.38
CA HIS A 95 -5.14 21.73 1.29
C HIS A 95 -4.26 21.84 2.54
N ASN A 96 -3.96 20.72 3.19
CA ASN A 96 -3.08 20.68 4.37
C ASN A 96 -1.68 21.18 4.04
N ARG A 97 -1.10 20.75 2.92
CA ARG A 97 0.25 21.15 2.49
C ARG A 97 0.32 22.63 2.13
N PHE A 98 -0.75 23.19 1.55
CA PHE A 98 -0.85 24.62 1.29
C PHE A 98 -0.91 25.42 2.59
N GLU A 99 -1.69 24.98 3.58
CA GLU A 99 -1.72 25.64 4.90
C GLU A 99 -0.37 25.60 5.61
N GLU A 100 0.34 24.47 5.57
CA GLU A 100 1.69 24.33 6.14
C GLU A 100 2.68 25.31 5.51
N LEU A 101 2.65 25.46 4.18
CA LEU A 101 3.50 26.41 3.45
C LEU A 101 3.16 27.87 3.78
N GLN A 102 1.89 28.21 4.02
CA GLN A 102 1.50 29.54 4.48
C GLN A 102 1.99 29.81 5.91
N LYS A 103 1.87 28.81 6.81
CA LYS A 103 2.37 28.90 8.19
C LYS A 103 3.89 29.03 8.25
N SER A 104 4.64 28.35 7.39
CA SER A 104 6.10 28.46 7.32
C SER A 104 6.56 29.82 6.78
N ARG A 105 5.86 30.38 5.78
CA ARG A 105 6.11 31.76 5.30
C ARG A 105 5.90 32.80 6.38
N ASN A 106 4.83 32.70 7.15
CA ASN A 106 4.48 33.68 8.18
C ASN A 106 5.33 33.59 9.46
N LYS A 107 6.10 32.50 9.65
CA LYS A 107 7.02 32.34 10.78
C LYS A 107 8.42 32.93 10.56
N THR A 108 8.73 33.32 9.32
CA THR A 108 10.06 33.82 8.93
C THR A 108 10.06 35.34 8.69
N SER A 109 8.93 36.01 8.96
CA SER A 109 8.77 37.47 9.04
C SER A 109 8.39 37.86 10.46
#